data_AF-A0A1G6NR13-F1
#
_entry.id   AF-A0A1G6NR13-F1
#
_cell.length_a   1.000
_cell.length_b   1.000
_cell.length_c   1.000
_cell.angle_alpha   90.00
_cell.angle_beta   90.00
_cell.angle_gamma   90.00
#
_symmetry.space_group_name_H-M   'P 1'
#
loop_
_entity.id
_entity.type
_entity.pdbx_description
1 polymer ?
#
loop_
_entity_poly.entity_id
_entity_poly.type
_entity_poly.pdbx_seq_one_letter_code
_entity_poly.pdbx_strand_id
1 'polypeptide(L)'
;MTTIGGFVFLLAMVFGGYIIAGGKFGIILHSLPYEMMMIGGAAVGSFVMSNSMHDIKHVLGGFGKIIKGARFHKHEYSDLLALLYFFVRLAQQKGAMALEPHIEKPEDSAAFQKLVLPHFPCCGSSFRGGVST
;
A
#
# COMPACT_ATOMS: atom_id res chain seq x y z
N MET A 1 -5.21 11.24 7.55
CA MET A 1 -5.94 11.61 8.79
C MET A 1 -7.25 12.34 8.51
N THR A 2 -7.42 13.05 7.39
CA THR A 2 -8.70 13.68 6.99
C THR A 2 -9.60 12.79 6.11
N THR A 3 -9.13 11.63 5.66
CA THR A 3 -9.86 10.73 4.75
C THR A 3 -11.20 10.28 5.30
N ILE A 4 -11.27 9.96 6.59
CA ILE A 4 -12.52 9.52 7.24
C ILE A 4 -13.51 10.70 7.36
N GLY A 5 -13.03 11.89 7.75
CA GLY A 5 -13.86 13.09 7.83
C GLY A 5 -14.39 13.54 6.46
N GLY A 6 -13.53 13.51 5.42
CA GLY A 6 -13.94 13.81 4.06
C GLY A 6 -14.95 12.80 3.50
N PHE A 7 -14.80 11.51 3.83
CA PHE A 7 -15.76 10.48 3.46
C PHE A 7 -17.14 10.72 4.10
N VAL A 8 -17.18 11.06 5.39
CA VAL A 8 -18.44 11.39 6.08
C VAL A 8 -19.09 12.63 5.49
N PHE A 9 -18.31 13.69 5.18
CA PHE A 9 -18.83 14.89 4.55
C PHE A 9 -19.42 14.62 3.15
N LEU A 10 -18.73 13.78 2.36
CA LEU A 10 -19.21 13.34 1.05
C LEU A 10 -20.55 12.60 1.18
N LEU A 11 -20.65 11.61 2.07
CA LEU A 11 -21.90 10.88 2.30
C LEU A 11 -23.02 11.81 2.76
N ALA A 12 -22.72 12.78 3.64
CA ALA A 12 -23.69 13.75 4.13
C ALA A 12 -24.20 14.68 3.02
N MET A 13 -23.34 15.14 2.10
CA MET A 13 -23.77 15.99 0.98
C MET A 13 -24.55 15.19 -0.07
N VAL A 14 -24.12 13.97 -0.40
CA VAL A 14 -24.77 13.11 -1.39
C VAL A 14 -26.15 12.66 -0.90
N PHE A 15 -26.22 12.07 0.30
CA PHE A 15 -27.49 11.60 0.85
C PHE A 15 -28.34 12.73 1.41
N GLY A 16 -27.74 13.78 1.99
CA GLY A 16 -28.46 14.96 2.45
C GLY A 16 -29.13 15.71 1.29
N GLY A 17 -28.43 15.90 0.17
CA GLY A 17 -29.01 16.49 -1.03
C GLY A 17 -30.16 15.65 -1.62
N TYR A 18 -30.01 14.31 -1.62
CA TYR A 18 -31.04 13.39 -2.10
C TYR A 18 -32.33 13.42 -1.26
N ILE A 19 -32.20 13.55 0.07
CA ILE A 19 -33.35 13.70 0.99
C ILE A 19 -34.07 15.04 0.75
N ILE A 20 -33.33 16.13 0.65
CA ILE A 20 -33.90 17.48 0.45
C ILE A 20 -34.64 17.56 -0.90
N ALA A 21 -34.17 16.84 -1.92
CA ALA A 21 -34.83 16.72 -3.21
C ALA A 21 -36.10 15.83 -3.21
N GLY A 22 -36.51 15.28 -2.06
CA GLY A 22 -37.70 14.43 -1.92
C GLY A 22 -37.48 12.97 -2.34
N GLY A 23 -36.22 12.51 -2.40
CA GLY A 23 -35.85 11.15 -2.78
C GLY A 23 -36.32 10.10 -1.78
N LYS A 24 -37.01 9.05 -2.25
CA LYS A 24 -37.39 7.89 -1.43
C LYS A 24 -36.24 6.89 -1.36
N PHE A 25 -35.62 6.76 -0.19
CA PHE A 25 -34.58 5.73 0.07
C PHE A 25 -35.00 4.29 -0.29
N GLY A 26 -36.30 4.00 -0.29
CA GLY A 26 -36.83 2.69 -0.68
C GLY A 26 -36.53 2.32 -2.15
N ILE A 27 -36.35 3.29 -3.04
CA ILE A 27 -36.02 3.03 -4.46
C ILE A 27 -34.55 2.63 -4.57
N ILE A 28 -33.65 3.39 -3.92
CA ILE A 28 -32.21 3.08 -3.87
C ILE A 28 -31.97 1.72 -3.22
N LEU A 29 -32.64 1.40 -2.10
CA LEU A 29 -32.46 0.11 -1.41
C LEU A 29 -32.99 -1.07 -2.24
N HIS A 30 -34.00 -0.86 -3.07
CA HIS A 30 -34.56 -1.92 -3.91
C HIS A 30 -33.81 -2.09 -5.25
N SER A 31 -33.26 -1.01 -5.81
CA SER A 31 -32.45 -1.05 -7.03
C SER A 31 -30.98 -1.41 -6.78
N LEU A 32 -30.46 -1.17 -5.56
CA LEU A 32 -29.10 -1.50 -5.14
C LEU A 32 -28.60 -2.90 -5.55
N PRO A 33 -29.33 -4.00 -5.31
CA PRO A 33 -28.85 -5.34 -5.68
C PRO A 33 -28.75 -5.52 -7.20
N TYR A 34 -29.68 -4.97 -7.97
CA TYR A 34 -29.68 -5.08 -9.43
C TYR A 34 -28.64 -4.16 -10.07
N GLU A 35 -28.50 -2.92 -9.59
CA GLU A 35 -27.47 -1.99 -10.05
C GLU A 35 -26.07 -2.46 -9.67
N MET A 36 -25.87 -3.05 -8.48
CA MET A 36 -24.58 -3.67 -8.15
C MET A 36 -24.26 -4.85 -9.06
N MET A 37 -25.24 -5.67 -9.43
CA MET A 37 -25.00 -6.77 -10.35
C MET A 37 -24.65 -6.27 -11.77
N MET A 38 -25.33 -5.24 -12.26
CA MET A 38 -25.05 -4.66 -13.58
C MET A 38 -23.72 -3.90 -13.60
N ILE A 39 -23.54 -2.93 -12.69
CA ILE A 39 -22.35 -2.07 -12.63
C ILE A 39 -21.14 -2.86 -12.13
N GLY A 40 -21.31 -3.66 -11.06
CA GLY A 40 -20.27 -4.53 -10.54
C GLY A 40 -19.91 -5.65 -11.51
N GLY A 41 -20.89 -6.23 -12.20
CA GLY A 41 -20.66 -7.22 -13.26
C GLY A 41 -19.90 -6.63 -14.45
N ALA A 42 -20.24 -5.41 -14.89
CA ALA A 42 -19.51 -4.71 -15.95
C ALA A 42 -18.09 -4.32 -15.52
N ALA A 43 -17.91 -3.86 -14.27
CA ALA A 43 -16.59 -3.54 -13.71
C ALA A 43 -15.70 -4.79 -13.63
N VAL A 44 -16.21 -5.90 -13.09
CA VAL A 44 -15.46 -7.17 -13.02
C VAL A 44 -15.21 -7.74 -14.41
N GLY A 45 -16.20 -7.71 -15.30
CA GLY A 45 -16.07 -8.19 -16.68
C GLY A 45 -15.02 -7.42 -17.48
N SER A 46 -15.06 -6.09 -17.43
CA SER A 46 -14.05 -5.23 -18.08
C SER A 46 -12.66 -5.38 -17.45
N PHE A 47 -12.58 -5.58 -16.13
CA PHE A 47 -11.33 -5.83 -15.44
C PHE A 47 -10.69 -7.16 -15.86
N VAL A 48 -11.48 -8.22 -15.99
CA VAL A 48 -11.01 -9.53 -16.46
C VAL A 48 -10.63 -9.48 -17.94
N MET A 49 -11.36 -8.72 -18.76
CA MET A 49 -11.06 -8.58 -20.19
C MET A 49 -9.80 -7.74 -20.46
N SER A 50 -9.44 -6.83 -19.57
CA SER A 50 -8.29 -5.92 -19.73
C SER A 50 -6.98 -6.40 -19.09
N ASN A 51 -7.00 -7.45 -18.26
CA ASN A 51 -5.82 -7.90 -17.49
C ASN A 51 -5.50 -9.38 -17.71
N SER A 52 -4.22 -9.73 -17.62
CA SER A 52 -3.79 -11.12 -17.65
C SER A 52 -4.17 -11.87 -16.36
N MET A 53 -4.27 -13.20 -16.40
CA MET A 53 -4.57 -14.00 -15.21
C MET A 53 -3.54 -13.86 -14.08
N HIS A 54 -2.32 -13.43 -14.40
CA HIS A 54 -1.29 -13.14 -13.40
C HIS A 54 -1.58 -11.80 -12.69
N ASP A 55 -1.95 -10.76 -13.45
CA ASP A 55 -2.28 -9.44 -12.90
C ASP A 55 -3.53 -9.48 -12.03
N ILE A 56 -4.55 -10.25 -12.42
CA ILE A 56 -5.78 -10.41 -11.64
C ILE A 56 -5.47 -10.99 -10.25
N LYS A 57 -4.60 -12.00 -10.16
CA LYS A 57 -4.17 -12.58 -8.88
C LYS A 57 -3.38 -11.59 -8.02
N HIS A 58 -2.51 -10.80 -8.65
CA HIS A 58 -1.76 -9.75 -7.96
C HIS A 58 -2.67 -8.65 -7.40
N VAL A 59 -3.69 -8.22 -8.16
CA VAL A 59 -4.65 -7.22 -7.71
C VAL A 59 -5.51 -7.75 -6.58
N LEU A 60 -5.99 -9.00 -6.64
CA LEU A 60 -6.72 -9.63 -5.52
C LEU A 60 -5.87 -9.72 -4.25
N GLY A 61 -4.60 -10.11 -4.38
CA GLY A 61 -3.65 -10.13 -3.27
C GLY A 61 -3.30 -8.73 -2.74
N GLY A 62 -3.29 -7.72 -3.60
CA GLY A 62 -3.11 -6.32 -3.26
C GLY A 62 -4.33 -5.73 -2.54
N PHE A 63 -5.54 -6.08 -2.98
CA PHE A 63 -6.79 -5.63 -2.38
C PHE A 63 -6.91 -6.08 -0.92
N GLY A 64 -6.51 -7.33 -0.64
CA GLY A 64 -6.43 -7.84 0.73
C GLY A 64 -5.43 -7.06 1.60
N LYS A 65 -4.31 -6.59 1.02
CA LYS A 65 -3.33 -5.75 1.74
C LYS A 65 -3.87 -4.34 2.02
N ILE A 66 -4.65 -3.77 1.12
CA ILE A 66 -5.27 -2.44 1.29
C ILE A 66 -6.28 -2.47 2.44
N ILE A 67 -7.11 -3.52 2.52
CA ILE A 67 -8.10 -3.69 3.58
C ILE A 67 -7.41 -3.91 4.95
N LYS A 68 -6.26 -4.59 4.98
CA LYS A 68 -5.51 -4.83 6.22
C LYS A 68 -4.80 -3.59 6.79
N GLY A 69 -4.84 -2.46 6.07
CA GLY A 69 -4.29 -1.19 6.51
C GLY A 69 -2.89 -0.91 5.98
N ALA A 70 -2.43 0.33 6.19
CA ALA A 70 -1.11 0.76 5.73
C ALA A 70 -0.03 -0.13 6.35
N ARG A 71 0.65 -0.90 5.50
CA ARG A 71 1.77 -1.76 5.89
C ARG A 71 2.93 -0.98 6.51
N PHE A 72 3.02 0.32 6.19
CA PHE A 72 4.10 1.20 6.60
C PHE A 72 3.57 2.39 7.42
N HIS A 73 4.14 2.59 8.60
CA HIS A 73 3.88 3.65 9.56
C HIS A 73 4.94 4.76 9.46
N LYS A 74 4.65 5.94 10.03
CA LYS A 74 5.55 7.11 9.95
C LYS A 74 6.98 6.83 10.44
N HIS A 75 7.13 5.96 11.44
CA HIS A 75 8.43 5.58 12.01
C HIS A 75 9.35 4.88 11.00
N GLU A 76 8.78 4.04 10.12
CA GLU A 76 9.52 3.33 9.07
C GLU A 76 10.10 4.29 8.03
N TYR A 77 9.39 5.38 7.74
CA TYR A 77 9.89 6.42 6.84
C TYR A 77 11.06 7.19 7.46
N SER A 78 11.02 7.48 8.77
CA SER A 78 12.14 8.13 9.47
C SER A 78 13.37 7.22 9.56
N ASP A 79 13.18 5.93 9.82
CA ASP A 79 14.28 4.96 9.89
C ASP A 79 14.96 4.77 8.53
N LEU A 80 14.18 4.75 7.44
CA LEU A 80 14.72 4.69 6.09
C LEU A 80 15.56 5.94 5.76
N LEU A 81 15.10 7.12 6.19
CA LEU A 81 15.85 8.37 6.04
C LEU A 81 17.14 8.36 6.87
N ALA A 82 17.10 7.82 8.08
CA ALA A 82 18.27 7.68 8.94
C ALA A 82 19.30 6.71 8.35
N LEU A 83 18.87 5.59 7.77
CA LEU A 83 19.74 4.65 7.06
C LEU A 83 20.42 5.31 5.85
N LEU A 84 19.64 6.04 5.04
CA LEU A 84 20.18 6.76 3.89
C LEU A 84 21.23 7.79 4.33
N TYR A 85 20.96 8.54 5.41
CA TYR A 85 21.91 9.49 5.97
C TYR A 85 23.19 8.81 6.49
N PHE A 86 23.07 7.68 7.17
CA PHE A 86 24.20 6.88 7.63
C PHE A 86 25.08 6.44 6.45
N PHE A 87 24.49 5.98 5.36
CA PHE A 87 25.22 5.59 4.16
C PHE A 87 25.93 6.76 3.49
N VAL A 88 25.27 7.91 3.35
CA VAL A 88 25.89 9.11 2.77
C VAL A 88 27.07 9.58 3.64
N ARG A 89 26.92 9.57 4.97
CA ARG A 89 28.01 9.91 5.90
C ARG A 89 29.17 8.93 5.85
N LEU A 90 28.89 7.63 5.75
CA LEU A 90 29.92 6.59 5.66
C LEU A 90 30.71 6.70 4.36
N ALA A 91 30.01 6.92 3.23
CA ALA A 91 30.62 7.15 1.93
C ALA A 91 31.51 8.41 1.91
N GLN A 92 31.10 9.49 2.60
CA GLN A 92 31.90 10.71 2.72
C GLN A 92 33.14 10.56 3.61
N GLN A 93 33.08 9.75 4.68
CA GLN A 93 34.19 9.61 5.63
C GLN A 93 35.21 8.54 5.26
N LYS A 94 34.76 7.41 4.71
CA LYS A 94 35.60 6.24 4.45
C LYS A 94 35.71 5.87 2.97
N GLY A 95 35.09 6.66 2.08
CA GLY A 95 35.04 6.40 0.65
C GLY A 95 34.02 5.31 0.28
N ALA A 96 33.75 5.18 -1.02
CA ALA A 96 32.74 4.25 -1.54
C ALA A 96 33.01 2.77 -1.21
N MET A 97 34.28 2.37 -1.01
CA MET A 97 34.65 0.99 -0.66
C MET A 97 34.16 0.51 0.71
N ALA A 98 33.89 1.42 1.65
CA ALA A 98 33.31 1.04 2.93
C ALA A 98 31.80 0.73 2.84
N LEU A 99 31.17 1.04 1.70
CA LEU A 99 29.75 0.84 1.44
C LEU A 99 29.44 -0.57 0.91
N GLU A 100 30.31 -1.10 0.04
CA GLU A 100 30.21 -2.43 -0.58
C GLU A 100 29.85 -3.55 0.42
N PRO A 101 30.54 -3.73 1.57
CA PRO A 101 30.21 -4.81 2.48
C PRO A 101 28.84 -4.65 3.17
N HIS A 102 28.32 -3.42 3.29
CA HIS A 102 26.99 -3.16 3.85
C HIS A 102 25.87 -3.33 2.83
N ILE A 103 26.18 -3.24 1.53
CA ILE A 103 25.22 -3.45 0.43
C ILE A 103 25.15 -4.94 0.06
N GLU A 104 26.28 -5.64 0.01
CA GLU A 104 26.33 -7.08 -0.31
C GLU A 104 25.84 -7.96 0.84
N LYS A 105 26.07 -7.54 2.10
CA LYS A 105 25.64 -8.28 3.30
C LYS A 105 24.84 -7.39 4.25
N PRO A 106 23.57 -7.10 3.92
CA PRO A 106 22.70 -6.28 4.76
C PRO A 106 22.33 -6.98 6.07
N GLU A 107 22.46 -8.30 6.14
CA GLU A 107 22.24 -9.10 7.35
C GLU A 107 23.37 -8.96 8.39
N ASP A 108 24.60 -8.68 7.97
CA ASP A 108 25.75 -8.48 8.87
C ASP A 108 25.96 -7.00 9.26
N SER A 109 25.23 -6.07 8.62
CA SER A 109 25.38 -4.65 8.89
C SER A 109 24.58 -4.21 10.11
N ALA A 110 25.29 -3.73 11.14
CA ALA A 110 24.68 -3.19 12.36
C ALA A 110 23.71 -2.02 12.10
N ALA A 111 23.89 -1.27 10.99
CA ALA A 111 23.00 -0.19 10.61
C ALA A 111 21.64 -0.71 10.07
N PHE A 112 21.65 -1.75 9.23
CA PHE A 112 20.41 -2.37 8.73
C PHE A 112 19.67 -3.15 9.81
N GLN A 113 20.38 -3.86 10.69
CA GLN A 113 19.79 -4.60 11.81
C GLN A 113 19.10 -3.67 12.81
N LYS A 114 19.63 -2.46 13.02
CA LYS A 114 19.10 -1.52 14.01
C LYS A 114 17.98 -0.64 13.48
N LEU A 115 18.01 -0.27 12.20
CA LEU A 115 17.12 0.74 11.63
C LEU A 115 16.01 0.14 10.74
N VAL A 116 16.27 -0.92 9.96
CA VAL A 116 15.33 -1.33 8.88
C VAL A 116 14.76 -2.75 9.05
N LEU A 117 15.59 -3.74 9.40
CA LEU A 117 15.17 -5.14 9.52
C LEU A 117 14.08 -5.45 10.58
N PRO A 118 14.00 -4.77 11.75
CA PRO A 118 12.99 -5.10 12.76
C PRO A 118 11.59 -4.55 12.43
N HIS A 119 11.51 -3.51 11.59
CA HIS A 119 10.24 -2.86 11.26
C HIS A 119 9.75 -3.18 9.83
N PHE A 120 10.63 -3.48 8.87
CA PHE A 120 10.23 -3.82 7.50
C PHE A 120 10.10 -5.34 7.26
N PRO A 121 8.91 -5.95 7.37
CA PRO A 121 8.70 -7.39 7.12
C PRO A 121 8.93 -7.81 5.66
N CYS A 122 9.04 -6.86 4.73
CA CYS A 122 9.26 -7.13 3.30
C CYS A 122 10.75 -7.16 2.92
N CYS A 123 11.58 -6.42 3.65
CA CYS A 123 13.01 -6.29 3.36
C CYS A 123 13.74 -7.61 3.69
N GLY A 124 13.35 -8.26 4.79
CA GLY A 124 13.91 -9.54 5.21
C GLY A 124 13.60 -10.75 4.31
N SER A 125 12.63 -10.65 3.39
CA SER A 125 12.36 -11.69 2.39
C SER A 125 13.01 -11.41 1.04
N SER A 126 13.14 -10.13 0.65
CA SER A 126 13.81 -9.75 -0.60
C SER A 126 15.32 -9.94 -0.52
N PHE A 127 15.92 -9.69 0.65
CA PHE A 127 17.36 -9.92 0.86
C PHE A 127 17.71 -11.39 1.12
N ARG A 128 16.74 -12.21 1.55
CA ARG A 128 16.92 -13.67 1.73
C ARG A 128 16.83 -14.46 0.42
N GLY A 129 16.33 -13.84 -0.66
CA GLY A 129 16.21 -14.45 -1.99
C GLY A 129 17.19 -13.91 -3.03
N GLY A 130 18.14 -13.04 -2.64
CA GLY A 130 19.02 -12.31 -3.57
C GLY A 130 20.42 -12.90 -3.79
N VAL A 131 20.73 -14.09 -3.26
CA VAL A 131 22.00 -14.80 -3.52
C VAL A 131 21.70 -16.22 -4.02
N SER A 132 20.96 -16.31 -5.12
CA SER A 132 20.92 -17.47 -6.03
C SER A 132 20.12 -17.10 -7.27
N THR A 133 20.67 -16.17 -8.06
CA THR A 133 20.65 -16.12 -9.54
C THR A 133 21.59 -15.00 -9.96
#